data_AF-A0A7J5YRR9-F1
#
_entry.id   AF-A0A7J5YRR9-F1
#
_cell.length_a   1.000
_cell.length_b   1.000
_cell.length_c   1.000
_cell.angle_alpha   90.00
_cell.angle_beta   90.00
_cell.angle_gamma   90.00
#
_symmetry.space_group_name_H-M   'P 1'
#
loop_
_entity.id
_entity.type
_entity.pdbx_description
1 polymer ?
#
loop_
_entity_poly.entity_id
_entity_poly.type
_entity_poly.pdbx_seq_one_letter_code
_entity_poly.pdbx_strand_id
1 'polypeptide(L)'
;MLYSDIYSSVSLNPGMSPRFKVVRGIRQGCPISPKLFILTTQVLTTLIIKIHKILGITLFDKEFKICQFADDTSIFLKNKSMVNETLNTIRLSLNLSKCELLPIHSCDDSTIDSIRVVPEVKYLGITFSKNYIRREDLNICNRITDMKKSLSQGISKLIYPCHSCFVSSANIKKANSIIFHFLWKNKTHYIKKSQLVKEYEKGGIKALDFESMIGTIKIKWLKAFLSQPESMWFHIPKAIFKRLGGFDFLLKCDCEILNYWKIVFSHNFSPHGSTLWNNRVIIINRKSLFRSDWHEKGILFVNDLLDCNDTTVRVQQQTAAMHVNDLLKWNKRMAIVYATGIWTMVGSYAFYKYTGRLEDLPVKKEEVPLPEDTTQLLFITEHSKAVLVYQKDFVPYTTRIYNFISSFNNPGRDE
;
A
#
# COMPACT_ATOMS: atom_id res chain seq x y z
N MET A 1 -48.28 6.27 -2.59
CA MET A 1 -47.49 5.14 -2.06
C MET A 1 -46.60 4.65 -3.20
N LEU A 2 -45.28 4.58 -3.02
CA LEU A 2 -44.42 4.02 -4.07
C LEU A 2 -44.77 2.56 -4.28
N TYR A 3 -44.66 2.06 -5.51
CA TYR A 3 -44.86 0.64 -5.81
C TYR A 3 -46.29 0.11 -5.55
N SER A 4 -47.33 0.94 -5.68
CA SER A 4 -48.74 0.51 -5.67
C SER A 4 -49.19 -0.04 -7.02
N ASP A 5 -50.02 -1.08 -7.01
CA ASP A 5 -50.68 -1.67 -8.19
C ASP A 5 -49.75 -1.98 -9.37
N ILE A 6 -48.66 -2.68 -9.05
CA ILE A 6 -47.65 -3.07 -10.03
C ILE A 6 -48.14 -4.27 -10.82
N TYR A 7 -48.01 -4.18 -12.14
CA TYR A 7 -48.20 -5.31 -13.06
C TYR A 7 -46.93 -5.59 -13.85
N SER A 8 -46.71 -6.86 -14.20
CA SER A 8 -45.61 -7.31 -15.05
C SER A 8 -46.13 -8.30 -16.10
N SER A 9 -45.38 -8.49 -17.17
CA SER A 9 -45.59 -9.55 -18.16
C SER A 9 -44.26 -10.22 -18.45
N VAL A 10 -44.28 -11.48 -18.86
CA VAL A 10 -43.10 -12.24 -19.27
C VAL A 10 -43.03 -12.22 -20.79
N SER A 11 -41.88 -11.81 -21.33
CA SER A 11 -41.60 -11.84 -22.78
C SER A 11 -40.83 -13.11 -23.11
N LEU A 12 -41.38 -13.97 -23.96
CA LEU A 12 -40.76 -15.19 -24.48
C LEU A 12 -41.00 -15.24 -25.98
N ASN A 13 -39.97 -15.37 -26.81
CA ASN A 13 -40.17 -15.41 -28.26
C ASN A 13 -41.13 -16.57 -28.65
N PRO A 14 -42.22 -16.33 -29.43
CA PRO A 14 -42.54 -15.14 -30.23
C PRO A 14 -43.57 -14.14 -29.61
N GLY A 15 -43.88 -14.18 -28.31
CA GLY A 15 -44.94 -13.35 -27.70
C GLY A 15 -44.72 -12.89 -26.26
N MET A 16 -45.78 -12.36 -25.64
CA MET A 16 -45.80 -11.92 -24.25
C MET A 16 -46.94 -12.56 -23.49
N SER A 17 -46.71 -12.88 -22.22
CA SER A 17 -47.76 -13.34 -21.32
C SER A 17 -48.78 -12.22 -21.03
N PRO A 18 -50.01 -12.57 -20.61
CA PRO A 18 -50.90 -11.62 -19.98
C PRO A 18 -50.22 -10.91 -18.79
N ARG A 19 -50.68 -9.70 -18.49
CA ARG A 19 -50.22 -8.95 -17.33
C ARG A 19 -50.69 -9.62 -16.05
N PHE A 20 -49.79 -9.81 -15.10
CA PHE A 20 -50.08 -10.30 -13.77
C PHE A 20 -49.65 -9.27 -12.71
N LYS A 21 -50.39 -9.22 -11.60
CA LYS A 21 -50.09 -8.33 -10.49
C LYS A 21 -48.85 -8.82 -9.75
N VAL A 22 -47.90 -7.93 -9.50
CA VAL A 22 -46.70 -8.23 -8.71
C VAL A 22 -47.03 -8.03 -7.24
N VAL A 23 -47.05 -9.13 -6.48
CA VAL A 23 -47.38 -9.13 -5.04
C VAL A 23 -46.12 -8.98 -4.18
N ARG A 24 -44.96 -9.41 -4.66
CA ARG A 24 -43.68 -9.38 -3.93
C ARG A 24 -42.55 -8.94 -4.84
N GLY A 25 -41.58 -8.25 -4.24
CA GLY A 25 -40.34 -7.83 -4.89
C GLY A 25 -40.37 -6.39 -5.40
N ILE A 26 -39.22 -5.95 -5.88
CA ILE A 26 -38.97 -4.63 -6.48
C ILE A 26 -38.53 -4.83 -7.93
N ARG A 27 -38.86 -3.89 -8.83
CA ARG A 27 -38.52 -4.04 -10.26
C ARG A 27 -37.04 -3.77 -10.45
N GLN A 28 -36.32 -4.75 -10.99
CA GLN A 28 -34.94 -4.53 -11.41
C GLN A 28 -34.89 -3.54 -12.59
N GLY A 29 -33.88 -2.68 -12.63
CA GLY A 29 -33.75 -1.61 -13.63
C GLY A 29 -34.55 -0.33 -13.32
N CYS A 30 -35.44 -0.34 -12.32
CA CYS A 30 -36.12 0.88 -11.89
C CYS A 30 -35.19 1.74 -11.00
N PRO A 31 -35.02 3.05 -11.28
CA PRO A 31 -34.08 3.91 -10.55
C PRO A 31 -34.32 4.02 -9.03
N ILE A 32 -35.56 3.83 -8.57
CA ILE A 32 -35.90 3.93 -7.14
C ILE A 32 -35.73 2.62 -6.37
N SER A 33 -35.71 1.48 -7.07
CA SER A 33 -35.60 0.15 -6.46
C SER A 33 -34.39 -0.01 -5.54
N PRO A 34 -33.16 0.43 -5.93
CA PRO A 34 -31.99 0.30 -5.05
C PRO A 34 -32.16 1.05 -3.74
N LYS A 35 -32.80 2.22 -3.75
CA LYS A 35 -33.03 3.02 -2.53
C LYS A 35 -34.04 2.34 -1.60
N LEU A 36 -35.13 1.81 -2.14
CA LEU A 36 -36.13 1.05 -1.36
C LEU A 36 -35.52 -0.22 -0.76
N PHE A 37 -34.65 -0.89 -1.52
CA PHE A 37 -33.89 -2.03 -1.02
C PHE A 37 -32.99 -1.65 0.15
N ILE A 38 -32.20 -0.57 0.01
CA ILE A 38 -31.32 -0.06 1.08
C ILE A 38 -32.11 0.30 2.34
N LEU A 39 -33.28 0.94 2.21
CA LEU A 39 -34.13 1.25 3.37
C LEU A 39 -34.55 -0.01 4.11
N THR A 40 -34.90 -1.07 3.38
CA THR A 40 -35.30 -2.34 3.97
C THR A 40 -34.13 -3.05 4.65
N THR A 41 -32.95 -3.09 4.00
CA THR A 41 -31.75 -3.70 4.58
C THR A 41 -31.26 -2.92 5.79
N GLN A 42 -31.41 -1.60 5.82
CA GLN A 42 -31.08 -0.77 6.98
C GLN A 42 -31.91 -1.10 8.22
N VAL A 43 -33.19 -1.48 8.05
CA VAL A 43 -34.02 -1.97 9.15
C VAL A 43 -33.44 -3.27 9.71
N LEU A 44 -33.02 -4.19 8.83
CA LEU A 44 -32.34 -5.43 9.24
C LEU A 44 -31.02 -5.13 9.97
N THR A 45 -30.20 -4.21 9.45
CA THR A 45 -28.96 -3.77 10.11
C THR A 45 -29.25 -3.26 11.53
N THR A 46 -30.25 -2.40 11.67
CA THR A 46 -30.63 -1.80 12.95
C THR A 46 -31.12 -2.85 13.93
N LEU A 47 -31.90 -3.83 13.46
CA LEU A 47 -32.39 -4.94 14.27
C LEU A 47 -31.23 -5.78 14.82
N ILE A 48 -30.28 -6.18 13.97
CA ILE A 48 -29.11 -6.96 14.39
C ILE A 48 -28.23 -6.19 15.36
N ILE A 49 -28.04 -4.88 15.14
CA ILE A 49 -27.23 -4.04 16.03
C ILE A 49 -27.87 -3.95 17.42
N LYS A 50 -29.19 -3.75 17.50
CA LYS A 50 -29.93 -3.55 18.77
C LYS A 50 -30.14 -4.83 19.58
N ILE A 51 -30.06 -6.02 18.98
CA ILE A 51 -30.25 -7.27 19.72
C ILE A 51 -29.03 -7.53 20.61
N HIS A 52 -29.27 -7.59 21.93
CA HIS A 52 -28.23 -7.82 22.93
C HIS A 52 -27.70 -9.26 22.94
N LYS A 53 -28.50 -10.22 22.50
CA LYS A 53 -28.11 -11.64 22.48
C LYS A 53 -27.11 -11.97 21.35
N ILE A 54 -27.09 -11.14 20.31
CA ILE A 54 -26.12 -11.22 19.21
C ILE A 54 -24.97 -10.28 19.53
N LEU A 55 -23.85 -10.85 19.99
CA LEU A 55 -22.61 -10.13 20.23
C LEU A 55 -21.69 -10.22 19.02
N GLY A 56 -21.14 -9.08 18.62
CA GLY A 56 -20.18 -8.95 17.55
C GLY A 56 -18.75 -9.16 17.99
N ILE A 57 -17.83 -8.79 17.09
CA ILE A 57 -16.40 -8.81 17.36
C ILE A 57 -15.98 -7.41 17.83
N THR A 58 -15.38 -7.33 19.02
CA THR A 58 -14.85 -6.07 19.54
C THR A 58 -13.39 -5.90 19.14
N LEU A 59 -13.07 -4.77 18.49
CA LEU A 59 -11.70 -4.39 18.12
C LEU A 59 -11.46 -2.94 18.55
N PHE A 60 -10.42 -2.71 19.36
CA PHE A 60 -9.97 -1.37 19.78
C PHE A 60 -11.12 -0.46 20.25
N ASP A 61 -11.99 -0.97 21.12
CA ASP A 61 -13.13 -0.26 21.74
C ASP A 61 -14.39 -0.10 20.87
N LYS A 62 -14.42 -0.70 19.68
CA LYS A 62 -15.62 -0.72 18.82
C LYS A 62 -16.09 -2.14 18.53
N GLU A 63 -17.38 -2.38 18.66
CA GLU A 63 -18.02 -3.64 18.30
C GLU A 63 -18.47 -3.63 16.84
N PHE A 64 -18.11 -4.67 16.10
CA PHE A 64 -18.52 -4.91 14.72
C PHE A 64 -19.47 -6.10 14.70
N LYS A 65 -20.73 -5.85 14.30
CA LYS A 65 -21.79 -6.88 14.23
C LYS A 65 -22.17 -7.26 12.81
N ILE A 66 -22.22 -6.30 11.89
CA ILE A 66 -22.74 -6.50 10.53
C ILE A 66 -22.06 -5.59 9.52
N CYS A 67 -21.86 -6.11 8.31
CA CYS A 67 -21.46 -5.38 7.12
C CYS A 67 -22.34 -5.83 5.94
N GLN A 68 -22.84 -4.88 5.15
CA GLN A 68 -23.74 -5.18 4.04
C GLN A 68 -23.33 -4.41 2.79
N PHE A 69 -23.39 -5.10 1.66
CA PHE A 69 -23.26 -4.50 0.33
C PHE A 69 -24.35 -5.09 -0.56
N ALA A 70 -25.39 -4.30 -0.82
CA ALA A 70 -26.62 -4.80 -1.44
C ALA A 70 -27.14 -6.06 -0.71
N ASP A 71 -27.31 -7.17 -1.41
CA ASP A 71 -27.77 -8.46 -0.89
C ASP A 71 -26.69 -9.25 -0.14
N ASP A 72 -25.42 -9.00 -0.42
CA ASP A 72 -24.31 -9.63 0.30
C ASP A 72 -24.22 -9.08 1.72
N THR A 73 -24.59 -9.91 2.70
CA THR A 73 -24.59 -9.57 4.13
C THR A 73 -23.61 -10.45 4.88
N SER A 74 -22.65 -9.82 5.55
CA SER A 74 -21.70 -10.47 6.47
C SER A 74 -22.05 -10.11 7.90
N ILE A 75 -22.22 -11.13 8.75
CA ILE A 75 -22.48 -10.95 10.18
C ILE A 75 -21.26 -11.45 10.96
N PHE A 76 -20.82 -10.66 11.92
CA PHE A 76 -19.71 -10.97 12.79
C PHE A 76 -20.28 -11.42 14.13
N LEU A 77 -19.92 -12.63 14.54
CA LEU A 77 -20.40 -13.24 15.77
C LEU A 77 -19.22 -13.55 16.70
N LYS A 78 -19.40 -13.29 18.00
CA LYS A 78 -18.39 -13.60 19.00
C LYS A 78 -18.17 -15.11 19.17
N ASN A 79 -19.26 -15.88 19.16
CA ASN A 79 -19.27 -17.31 19.48
C ASN A 79 -20.11 -18.11 18.49
N LYS A 80 -19.77 -19.40 18.31
CA LYS A 80 -20.51 -20.33 17.44
C LYS A 80 -21.97 -20.58 17.89
N SER A 81 -22.25 -20.51 19.19
CA SER A 81 -23.60 -20.71 19.74
C SER A 81 -24.62 -19.66 19.29
N MET A 82 -24.16 -18.51 18.80
CA MET A 82 -25.03 -17.41 18.35
C MET A 82 -25.52 -17.59 16.92
N VAL A 83 -25.03 -18.60 16.17
CA VAL A 83 -25.40 -18.83 14.77
C VAL A 83 -26.90 -19.14 14.67
N ASN A 84 -27.39 -20.15 15.38
CA ASN A 84 -28.82 -20.50 15.43
C ASN A 84 -29.70 -19.30 15.81
N GLU A 85 -29.34 -18.55 16.85
CA GLU A 85 -30.10 -17.38 17.28
C GLU A 85 -30.15 -16.28 16.22
N THR A 86 -29.05 -16.06 15.52
CA THR A 86 -28.97 -15.12 14.40
C THR A 86 -29.87 -15.57 13.24
N LEU A 87 -29.88 -16.87 12.91
CA LEU A 87 -30.74 -17.42 11.86
C LEU A 87 -32.23 -17.27 12.20
N ASN A 88 -32.63 -17.58 13.43
CA ASN A 88 -34.02 -17.41 13.88
C ASN A 88 -34.48 -15.94 13.86
N THR A 89 -33.55 -15.03 14.12
CA THR A 89 -33.79 -13.59 14.10
C THR A 89 -34.00 -13.07 12.68
N ILE A 90 -33.24 -13.60 11.72
CA ILE A 90 -33.35 -13.22 10.31
C ILE A 90 -34.54 -13.97 9.70
N ARG A 91 -35.75 -13.43 9.86
CA ARG A 91 -37.02 -13.98 9.33
C ARG A 91 -37.15 -13.92 7.80
N LEU A 92 -36.02 -13.75 7.10
CA LEU A 92 -35.95 -13.73 5.63
C LEU A 92 -35.64 -15.15 5.16
N SER A 93 -36.19 -15.55 4.01
CA SER A 93 -35.87 -16.84 3.38
C SER A 93 -34.43 -16.84 2.90
N LEU A 94 -33.49 -17.14 3.80
CA LEU A 94 -32.07 -17.24 3.50
C LEU A 94 -31.81 -18.47 2.65
N ASN A 95 -30.93 -18.32 1.67
CA ASN A 95 -30.41 -19.47 0.94
C ASN A 95 -29.24 -20.07 1.71
N LEU A 96 -29.53 -20.97 2.66
CA LEU A 96 -28.53 -21.60 3.53
C LEU A 96 -27.43 -22.31 2.73
N SER A 97 -27.71 -22.81 1.52
CA SER A 97 -26.71 -23.45 0.66
C SER A 97 -25.62 -22.50 0.17
N LYS A 98 -25.90 -21.20 0.14
CA LYS A 98 -24.95 -20.14 -0.21
C LYS A 98 -24.30 -19.50 1.02
N CYS A 99 -24.80 -19.78 2.21
CA CYS A 99 -24.21 -19.27 3.44
C CYS A 99 -22.93 -20.06 3.76
N GLU A 100 -21.90 -19.35 4.22
CA GLU A 100 -20.61 -19.92 4.57
C GLU A 100 -20.13 -19.28 5.88
N LEU A 101 -19.56 -20.08 6.77
CA LEU A 101 -18.97 -19.61 8.03
C LEU A 101 -17.44 -19.65 7.91
N LEU A 102 -16.81 -18.49 8.12
CA LEU A 102 -15.36 -18.37 8.25
C LEU A 102 -15.00 -18.22 9.73
N PRO A 103 -14.48 -19.27 10.39
CA PRO A 103 -14.05 -19.15 11.78
C PRO A 103 -12.76 -18.33 11.83
N ILE A 104 -12.66 -17.34 12.72
CA ILE A 104 -11.43 -16.54 12.87
C ILE A 104 -10.32 -17.39 13.51
N HIS A 105 -10.68 -18.14 14.56
CA HIS A 105 -9.79 -19.07 15.25
C HIS A 105 -9.88 -20.49 14.66
N SER A 106 -9.08 -21.42 15.20
CA SER A 106 -9.19 -22.84 14.87
C SER A 106 -10.59 -23.35 15.24
N CYS A 107 -11.17 -24.15 14.35
CA CYS A 107 -12.48 -24.74 14.52
C CYS A 107 -12.47 -26.07 13.76
N ASP A 108 -12.79 -27.14 14.47
CA ASP A 108 -12.78 -28.51 13.93
C ASP A 108 -14.17 -28.91 13.39
N ASP A 109 -15.19 -28.10 13.66
CA ASP A 109 -16.55 -28.32 13.18
C ASP A 109 -16.61 -28.12 11.65
N SER A 110 -17.15 -29.11 10.93
CA SER A 110 -17.35 -29.01 9.47
C SER A 110 -18.63 -28.26 9.09
N THR A 111 -19.64 -28.32 9.96
CA THR A 111 -20.93 -27.65 9.80
C THR A 111 -21.45 -27.15 11.14
N ILE A 112 -22.11 -26.00 11.14
CA ILE A 112 -22.75 -25.40 12.31
C ILE A 112 -24.13 -24.93 11.85
N ASP A 113 -25.20 -25.41 12.49
CA ASP A 113 -26.59 -25.05 12.19
C ASP A 113 -26.94 -25.11 10.69
N SER A 114 -26.55 -26.22 10.05
CA SER A 114 -26.72 -26.47 8.59
C SER A 114 -25.94 -25.54 7.65
N ILE A 115 -25.02 -24.73 8.18
CA ILE A 115 -24.10 -23.89 7.39
C ILE A 115 -22.71 -24.53 7.37
N ARG A 116 -22.07 -24.52 6.20
CA ARG A 116 -20.72 -25.07 6.04
C ARG A 116 -19.68 -24.14 6.66
N VAL A 117 -18.77 -24.73 7.44
CA VAL A 117 -17.58 -24.05 7.94
C VAL A 117 -16.49 -24.21 6.90
N VAL A 118 -15.96 -23.10 6.39
CA VAL A 118 -14.98 -23.09 5.31
C VAL A 118 -13.70 -22.38 5.75
N PRO A 119 -12.52 -22.83 5.28
CA PRO A 119 -11.25 -22.18 5.61
C PRO A 119 -11.05 -20.86 4.84
N GLU A 120 -11.77 -20.68 3.73
CA GLU A 120 -11.65 -19.56 2.81
C GLU A 120 -13.04 -19.13 2.33
N VAL A 121 -13.33 -17.83 2.33
CA VAL A 121 -14.62 -17.27 1.86
C VAL A 121 -14.35 -16.22 0.80
N LYS A 122 -15.16 -16.23 -0.26
CA LYS A 122 -15.13 -15.16 -1.27
C LYS A 122 -16.21 -14.13 -0.95
N TYR A 123 -15.79 -12.88 -0.73
CA TYR A 123 -16.70 -11.76 -0.48
C TYR A 123 -16.34 -10.59 -1.38
N LEU A 124 -17.34 -10.05 -2.10
CA LEU A 124 -17.19 -8.94 -3.06
C LEU A 124 -16.02 -9.11 -4.03
N GLY A 125 -15.80 -10.34 -4.52
CA GLY A 125 -14.75 -10.65 -5.49
C GLY A 125 -13.33 -10.79 -4.92
N ILE A 126 -13.16 -10.73 -3.59
CA ILE A 126 -11.90 -11.00 -2.88
C ILE A 126 -12.06 -12.28 -2.05
N THR A 127 -11.08 -13.18 -2.14
CA THR A 127 -11.05 -14.39 -1.33
C THR A 127 -10.26 -14.15 -0.05
N PHE A 128 -10.92 -14.33 1.09
CA PHE A 128 -10.33 -14.23 2.42
C PHE A 128 -9.76 -15.59 2.82
N SER A 129 -8.51 -15.57 3.29
CA SER A 129 -7.81 -16.74 3.82
C SER A 129 -6.98 -16.29 5.03
N LYS A 130 -6.85 -17.16 6.04
CA LYS A 130 -6.07 -16.87 7.25
C LYS A 130 -4.58 -16.68 6.93
N ASN A 131 -4.08 -17.43 5.95
CA ASN A 131 -2.69 -17.34 5.49
C ASN A 131 -2.52 -16.15 4.53
N TYR A 132 -1.63 -15.22 4.86
CA TYR A 132 -1.41 -14.01 4.06
C TYR A 132 -0.80 -14.31 2.68
N ILE A 133 0.08 -15.31 2.57
CA ILE A 133 0.71 -15.73 1.30
C ILE A 133 -0.39 -16.27 0.39
N ARG A 134 -1.18 -17.20 0.92
CA ARG A 134 -2.30 -17.80 0.17
C ARG A 134 -3.34 -16.76 -0.26
N ARG A 135 -3.60 -15.76 0.57
CA ARG A 135 -4.49 -14.63 0.24
C ARG A 135 -3.95 -13.81 -0.93
N GLU A 136 -2.64 -13.54 -0.95
CA GLU A 136 -2.01 -12.85 -2.07
C GLU A 136 -2.08 -13.72 -3.35
N ASP A 137 -1.80 -15.01 -3.24
CA ASP A 137 -1.82 -15.92 -4.39
C ASP A 137 -3.20 -16.00 -5.06
N LEU A 138 -4.25 -16.21 -4.26
CA LEU A 138 -5.62 -16.34 -4.74
C LEU A 138 -6.15 -15.06 -5.40
N ASN A 139 -5.76 -13.89 -4.88
CA ASN A 139 -6.32 -12.62 -5.33
C ASN A 139 -5.45 -11.90 -6.37
N ILE A 140 -4.13 -12.09 -6.33
CA ILE A 140 -3.15 -11.32 -7.11
C ILE A 140 -2.41 -12.22 -8.10
N CYS A 141 -1.74 -13.28 -7.64
CA CYS A 141 -0.84 -14.08 -8.49
C CYS A 141 -1.56 -14.65 -9.72
N ASN A 142 -2.75 -15.24 -9.51
CA ASN A 142 -3.54 -15.83 -10.59
C ASN A 142 -4.00 -14.77 -11.61
N ARG A 143 -4.33 -13.56 -11.16
CA ARG A 143 -4.74 -12.46 -12.04
C ARG A 143 -3.55 -11.87 -12.80
N ILE A 144 -2.36 -11.82 -12.19
CA ILE A 144 -1.12 -11.45 -12.89
C ILE A 144 -0.80 -12.45 -13.99
N THR A 145 -1.02 -13.74 -13.78
CA THR A 145 -0.80 -14.73 -14.85
C THR A 145 -1.77 -14.56 -16.02
N ASP A 146 -3.01 -14.16 -15.76
CA ASP A 146 -3.99 -13.85 -16.81
C ASP A 146 -3.64 -12.59 -17.61
N MET A 147 -2.82 -11.66 -17.09
CA MET A 147 -2.30 -10.51 -17.85
C MET A 147 -1.52 -10.94 -19.10
N LYS A 148 -0.94 -12.15 -19.10
CA LYS A 148 -0.23 -12.68 -20.28
C LYS A 148 -1.14 -12.87 -21.48
N LYS A 149 -2.45 -13.12 -21.26
CA LYS A 149 -3.44 -13.34 -22.34
C LYS A 149 -3.91 -12.02 -22.93
N SER A 150 -4.26 -11.07 -22.07
CA SER A 150 -4.71 -9.73 -22.46
C SER A 150 -4.24 -8.73 -21.43
N LEU A 151 -3.31 -7.85 -21.86
CA LEU A 151 -2.66 -6.91 -20.95
C LEU A 151 -3.68 -5.92 -20.37
N SER A 152 -4.49 -5.30 -21.22
CA SER A 152 -5.48 -4.28 -20.81
C SER A 152 -6.53 -4.85 -19.86
N GLN A 153 -7.09 -6.01 -20.19
CA GLN A 153 -8.10 -6.67 -19.36
C GLN A 153 -7.51 -7.22 -18.06
N GLY A 154 -6.26 -7.69 -18.07
CA GLY A 154 -5.57 -8.16 -16.89
C GLY A 154 -5.30 -7.04 -15.89
N ILE A 155 -4.81 -5.89 -16.37
CA ILE A 155 -4.55 -4.72 -15.53
C ILE A 155 -5.84 -4.20 -14.88
N SER A 156 -6.92 -4.04 -15.65
CA SER A 156 -8.18 -3.51 -15.10
C SER A 156 -8.75 -4.40 -13.98
N LYS A 157 -8.63 -5.72 -14.13
CA LYS A 157 -9.05 -6.72 -13.11
C LYS A 157 -8.18 -6.74 -11.86
N LEU A 158 -6.98 -6.16 -11.90
CA LEU A 158 -6.03 -6.09 -10.78
C LEU A 158 -6.21 -4.84 -9.92
N ILE A 159 -6.77 -3.76 -10.45
CA ILE A 159 -6.92 -2.49 -9.71
C ILE A 159 -7.62 -2.70 -8.36
N TYR A 160 -8.78 -3.37 -8.38
CA TYR A 160 -9.58 -3.59 -7.18
C TYR A 160 -8.90 -4.51 -6.13
N PRO A 161 -8.33 -5.68 -6.51
CA PRO A 161 -7.50 -6.48 -5.60
C PRO A 161 -6.28 -5.74 -5.06
N CYS A 162 -5.57 -4.97 -5.89
CA CYS A 162 -4.39 -4.23 -5.46
C CYS A 162 -4.73 -3.09 -4.49
N HIS A 163 -5.95 -2.56 -4.55
CA HIS A 163 -6.46 -1.62 -3.55
C HIS A 163 -6.79 -2.31 -2.22
N SER A 164 -7.23 -3.56 -2.26
CA SER A 164 -7.79 -4.27 -1.10
C SER A 164 -6.77 -5.18 -0.39
N CYS A 165 -5.77 -5.67 -1.12
CA CYS A 165 -4.81 -6.66 -0.66
C CYS A 165 -3.38 -6.13 -0.74
N PHE A 166 -2.53 -6.68 0.12
CA PHE A 166 -1.08 -6.49 0.00
C PHE A 166 -0.57 -7.10 -1.31
N VAL A 167 0.43 -6.45 -1.90
CA VAL A 167 1.14 -6.91 -3.09
C VAL A 167 2.64 -6.92 -2.78
N SER A 168 3.25 -8.08 -2.87
CA SER A 168 4.67 -8.31 -2.66
C SER A 168 5.52 -7.72 -3.78
N SER A 169 6.77 -7.41 -3.45
CA SER A 169 7.75 -6.90 -4.42
C SER A 169 8.04 -7.91 -5.54
N ALA A 170 7.95 -9.22 -5.27
CA ALA A 170 8.07 -10.27 -6.27
C ALA A 170 6.96 -10.18 -7.32
N ASN A 171 5.70 -10.00 -6.89
CA ASN A 171 4.56 -9.87 -7.78
C ASN A 171 4.57 -8.55 -8.56
N ILE A 172 5.02 -7.45 -7.95
CA ILE A 172 5.23 -6.17 -8.65
C ILE A 172 6.25 -6.35 -9.78
N LYS A 173 7.41 -6.97 -9.50
CA LYS A 173 8.45 -7.25 -10.51
C LYS A 173 7.92 -8.16 -11.61
N LYS A 174 7.14 -9.18 -11.27
CA LYS A 174 6.52 -10.11 -12.23
C LYS A 174 5.52 -9.41 -13.16
N ALA A 175 4.62 -8.58 -12.60
CA ALA A 175 3.67 -7.80 -13.38
C ALA A 175 4.39 -6.82 -14.32
N ASN A 176 5.40 -6.10 -13.82
CA ASN A 176 6.23 -5.23 -14.65
C ASN A 176 6.96 -6.00 -15.75
N SER A 177 7.51 -7.18 -15.45
CA SER A 177 8.14 -8.04 -16.46
C SER A 177 7.17 -8.36 -17.59
N ILE A 178 5.92 -8.75 -17.29
CA ILE A 178 4.89 -9.06 -18.29
C ILE A 178 4.55 -7.82 -19.14
N ILE A 179 4.36 -6.65 -18.52
CA ILE A 179 4.05 -5.40 -19.23
C ILE A 179 5.15 -5.08 -20.26
N PHE A 180 6.42 -5.11 -19.85
CA PHE A 180 7.50 -4.77 -20.76
C PHE A 180 7.80 -5.89 -21.78
N HIS A 181 7.58 -7.17 -21.45
CA HIS A 181 7.66 -8.25 -22.44
C HIS A 181 6.61 -8.05 -23.54
N PHE A 182 5.38 -7.68 -23.16
CA PHE A 182 4.33 -7.36 -24.11
C PHE A 182 4.71 -6.19 -25.01
N LEU A 183 5.21 -5.10 -24.43
CA LEU A 183 5.65 -3.91 -25.15
C LEU A 183 6.72 -4.23 -26.21
N TRP A 184 7.71 -5.05 -25.83
CA TRP A 184 8.82 -5.43 -26.71
C TRP A 184 8.54 -6.68 -27.55
N LYS A 185 7.31 -7.23 -27.53
CA LYS A 185 6.95 -8.49 -28.23
C LYS A 185 7.94 -9.62 -27.91
N ASN A 186 8.30 -9.76 -26.64
CA ASN A 186 9.29 -10.71 -26.11
C ASN A 186 10.71 -10.54 -26.70
N LYS A 187 11.06 -9.36 -27.21
CA LYS A 187 12.41 -9.02 -27.68
C LYS A 187 13.22 -8.29 -26.60
N THR A 188 14.52 -8.14 -26.87
CA THR A 188 15.46 -7.41 -26.01
C THR A 188 15.02 -5.96 -25.81
N HIS A 189 15.16 -5.48 -24.57
CA HIS A 189 14.86 -4.09 -24.22
C HIS A 189 15.98 -3.17 -24.73
N TYR A 190 15.72 -2.39 -25.77
CA TYR A 190 16.71 -1.44 -26.31
C TYR A 190 16.77 -0.13 -25.52
N ILE A 191 15.70 0.21 -24.80
CA ILE A 191 15.57 1.48 -24.06
C ILE A 191 15.39 1.16 -22.57
N LYS A 192 16.05 1.95 -21.72
CA LYS A 192 15.89 1.86 -20.25
C LYS A 192 14.41 2.07 -19.86
N LYS A 193 13.90 1.24 -18.95
CA LYS A 193 12.52 1.32 -18.45
C LYS A 193 12.12 2.72 -17.96
N SER A 194 13.03 3.40 -17.26
CA SER A 194 12.79 4.76 -16.75
C SER A 194 12.57 5.82 -17.84
N GLN A 195 12.96 5.55 -19.09
CA GLN A 195 12.66 6.44 -20.22
C GLN A 195 11.30 6.11 -20.82
N LEU A 196 10.96 4.82 -20.96
CA LEU A 196 9.70 4.37 -21.56
C LEU A 196 8.46 4.85 -20.78
N VAL A 197 8.57 4.94 -19.46
CA VAL A 197 7.46 5.37 -18.57
C VAL A 197 7.14 6.86 -18.73
N LYS A 198 8.06 7.66 -19.26
CA LYS A 198 7.86 9.12 -19.40
C LYS A 198 6.78 9.46 -20.43
N GLU A 199 6.29 10.69 -20.38
CA GLU A 199 5.38 11.25 -21.37
C GLU A 199 6.03 11.40 -22.75
N TYR A 200 5.19 11.47 -23.79
CA TYR A 200 5.63 11.63 -25.18
C TYR A 200 6.52 12.86 -25.37
N GLU A 201 6.18 13.98 -24.74
CA GLU A 201 6.97 15.22 -24.77
C GLU A 201 8.39 15.06 -24.21
N LYS A 202 8.59 14.11 -23.29
CA LYS A 202 9.90 13.80 -22.69
C LYS A 202 10.65 12.68 -23.43
N GLY A 203 10.19 12.31 -24.64
CA GLY A 203 10.73 11.19 -25.41
C GLY A 203 10.38 9.81 -24.85
N GLY A 204 9.39 9.72 -23.96
CA GLY A 204 8.85 8.45 -23.47
C GLY A 204 7.63 7.98 -24.27
N ILE A 205 7.06 6.84 -23.88
CA ILE A 205 5.91 6.24 -24.57
C ILE A 205 4.70 6.06 -23.64
N LYS A 206 4.71 6.68 -22.46
CA LYS A 206 3.72 6.50 -21.37
C LYS A 206 3.51 5.02 -21.02
N ALA A 207 4.59 4.23 -21.00
CA ALA A 207 4.51 2.83 -20.59
C ALA A 207 4.02 2.73 -19.14
N LEU A 208 3.09 1.81 -18.88
CA LEU A 208 2.60 1.57 -17.53
C LEU A 208 3.73 0.98 -16.67
N ASP A 209 4.02 1.62 -15.54
CA ASP A 209 4.80 1.03 -14.47
C ASP A 209 3.86 0.58 -13.34
N PHE A 210 3.83 -0.72 -13.10
CA PHE A 210 2.97 -1.33 -12.09
C PHE A 210 3.36 -0.89 -10.68
N GLU A 211 4.64 -0.65 -10.42
CA GLU A 211 5.11 -0.19 -9.10
C GLU A 211 4.58 1.21 -8.79
N SER A 212 4.68 2.13 -9.75
CA SER A 212 4.09 3.47 -9.67
C SER A 212 2.56 3.43 -9.51
N MET A 213 1.88 2.49 -10.18
CA MET A 213 0.43 2.30 -10.04
C MET A 213 0.05 1.89 -8.60
N ILE A 214 0.75 0.90 -8.02
CA ILE A 214 0.54 0.49 -6.62
C ILE A 214 0.84 1.65 -5.65
N GLY A 215 1.91 2.40 -5.91
CA GLY A 215 2.24 3.59 -5.14
C GLY A 215 1.11 4.62 -5.13
N THR A 216 0.53 4.88 -6.30
CA THR A 216 -0.60 5.81 -6.46
C THR A 216 -1.84 5.34 -5.69
N ILE A 217 -2.16 4.05 -5.74
CA ILE A 217 -3.26 3.46 -4.97
C ILE A 217 -3.05 3.70 -3.46
N LYS A 218 -1.83 3.45 -2.96
CA LYS A 218 -1.49 3.66 -1.55
C LYS A 218 -1.57 5.14 -1.15
N ILE A 219 -1.10 6.06 -1.99
CA ILE A 219 -1.19 7.50 -1.75
C ILE A 219 -2.65 7.97 -1.72
N LYS A 220 -3.50 7.48 -2.64
CA LYS A 220 -4.94 7.78 -2.62
C LYS A 220 -5.61 7.31 -1.34
N TRP A 221 -5.25 6.11 -0.86
CA TRP A 221 -5.73 5.60 0.42
C TRP A 221 -5.28 6.48 1.60
N LEU A 222 -4.01 6.93 1.61
CA LEU A 222 -3.50 7.86 2.63
C LEU A 222 -4.22 9.22 2.60
N LYS A 223 -4.47 9.75 1.40
CA LYS A 223 -5.26 10.98 1.23
C LYS A 223 -6.67 10.80 1.81
N ALA A 224 -7.33 9.69 1.51
CA ALA A 224 -8.65 9.39 2.07
C ALA A 224 -8.62 9.26 3.61
N PHE A 225 -7.58 8.62 4.15
CA PHE A 225 -7.36 8.52 5.61
C PHE A 225 -7.25 9.90 6.26
N LEU A 226 -6.51 10.83 5.66
CA LEU A 226 -6.36 12.20 6.14
C LEU A 226 -7.63 13.03 6.00
N SER A 227 -8.39 12.86 4.91
CA SER A 227 -9.61 13.63 4.68
C SER A 227 -10.78 13.19 5.55
N GLN A 228 -10.84 11.91 5.96
CA GLN A 228 -11.99 11.35 6.70
C GLN A 228 -11.54 10.51 7.91
N PRO A 229 -10.82 11.07 8.90
CA PRO A 229 -10.18 10.30 9.97
C PRO A 229 -11.17 9.59 10.92
N GLU A 230 -12.43 10.01 10.96
CA GLU A 230 -13.49 9.39 11.79
C GLU A 230 -14.27 8.28 11.06
N SER A 231 -13.91 7.99 9.81
CA SER A 231 -14.54 6.90 9.07
C SER A 231 -14.30 5.54 9.73
N MET A 232 -15.32 4.69 9.76
CA MET A 232 -15.22 3.34 10.33
C MET A 232 -14.12 2.50 9.69
N TRP A 233 -13.83 2.74 8.41
CA TRP A 233 -12.80 2.02 7.65
C TRP A 233 -11.39 2.30 8.15
N PHE A 234 -11.19 3.44 8.81
CA PHE A 234 -9.90 3.87 9.32
C PHE A 234 -9.73 3.63 10.82
N HIS A 235 -10.76 3.09 11.50
CA HIS A 235 -10.71 2.78 12.93
C HIS A 235 -9.54 1.85 13.29
N ILE A 236 -9.39 0.73 12.56
CA ILE A 236 -8.32 -0.24 12.79
C ILE A 236 -6.94 0.37 12.47
N PRO A 237 -6.70 0.95 11.28
CA PRO A 237 -5.44 1.63 10.99
C PRO A 237 -5.09 2.74 12.00
N LYS A 238 -6.06 3.57 12.41
CA LYS A 238 -5.87 4.64 13.39
C LYS A 238 -5.41 4.09 14.74
N ALA A 239 -6.02 3.00 15.22
CA ALA A 239 -5.61 2.33 16.45
C ALA A 239 -4.21 1.73 16.35
N ILE A 240 -3.86 1.13 15.21
CA ILE A 240 -2.51 0.60 14.94
C ILE A 240 -1.49 1.73 14.91
N PHE A 241 -1.76 2.82 14.19
CA PHE A 241 -0.85 3.97 14.10
C PHE A 241 -0.68 4.68 15.44
N LYS A 242 -1.71 4.75 16.28
CA LYS A 242 -1.62 5.29 17.64
C LYS A 242 -0.58 4.54 18.48
N ARG A 243 -0.51 3.21 18.36
CA ARG A 243 0.52 2.38 19.03
C ARG A 243 1.94 2.65 18.53
N LEU A 244 2.09 3.30 17.39
CA LEU A 244 3.37 3.64 16.76
C LEU A 244 3.70 5.15 16.86
N GLY A 245 3.03 5.89 17.75
CA GLY A 245 3.27 7.32 17.98
C GLY A 245 2.30 8.25 17.25
N GLY A 246 1.29 7.68 16.58
CA GLY A 246 0.29 8.42 15.83
C GLY A 246 0.68 8.61 14.37
N PHE A 247 -0.32 8.91 13.54
CA PHE A 247 -0.14 9.02 12.10
C PHE A 247 0.77 10.20 11.73
N ASP A 248 0.59 11.37 12.37
CA ASP A 248 1.37 12.58 12.09
C ASP A 248 2.86 12.39 12.38
N PHE A 249 3.18 11.62 13.43
CA PHE A 249 4.55 11.24 13.75
C PHE A 249 5.12 10.28 12.69
N LEU A 250 4.35 9.26 12.31
CA LEU A 250 4.77 8.30 11.27
C LEU A 250 5.05 8.94 9.91
N LEU A 251 4.33 10.01 9.55
CA LEU A 251 4.59 10.77 8.32
C LEU A 251 5.98 11.44 8.32
N LYS A 252 6.50 11.78 9.51
CA LYS A 252 7.84 12.36 9.70
C LYS A 252 8.92 11.27 9.82
N CYS A 253 8.55 10.07 10.23
CA CYS A 253 9.47 8.94 10.39
C CYS A 253 9.95 8.32 9.07
N ASP A 254 11.10 7.66 9.09
CA ASP A 254 11.56 6.81 7.98
C ASP A 254 10.99 5.40 8.00
N CYS A 255 9.67 5.30 7.84
CA CYS A 255 8.95 4.03 7.84
C CYS A 255 8.90 3.41 6.43
N GLU A 256 9.06 2.09 6.32
CA GLU A 256 8.78 1.35 5.07
C GLU A 256 7.31 1.47 4.62
N ILE A 257 6.38 1.51 5.58
CA ILE A 257 4.92 1.55 5.33
C ILE A 257 4.52 2.79 4.51
N LEU A 258 5.23 3.92 4.70
CA LEU A 258 4.93 5.21 4.08
C LEU A 258 5.95 5.60 2.99
N ASN A 259 6.68 4.63 2.43
CA ASN A 259 7.71 4.90 1.42
C ASN A 259 7.18 5.73 0.23
N TYR A 260 5.99 5.39 -0.26
CA TYR A 260 5.37 6.08 -1.38
C TYR A 260 4.97 7.52 -1.04
N TRP A 261 4.62 7.81 0.23
CA TRP A 261 4.34 9.17 0.67
C TRP A 261 5.60 10.03 0.60
N LYS A 262 6.75 9.50 1.05
CA LYS A 262 8.03 10.23 0.99
C LYS A 262 8.45 10.59 -0.43
N ILE A 263 8.19 9.73 -1.40
CA ILE A 263 8.49 10.00 -2.82
C ILE A 263 7.72 11.25 -3.32
N VAL A 264 6.52 11.53 -2.76
CA VAL A 264 5.74 12.73 -3.08
C VAL A 264 6.34 14.00 -2.46
N PHE A 265 6.95 13.90 -1.27
CA PHE A 265 7.44 15.04 -0.48
C PHE A 265 8.96 15.24 -0.49
N SER A 266 9.71 14.45 -1.24
CA SER A 266 11.18 14.42 -1.28
C SER A 266 11.85 15.69 -1.80
N HIS A 267 11.12 16.78 -2.02
CA HIS A 267 11.69 18.09 -2.36
C HIS A 267 11.71 19.11 -1.23
N ASN A 268 11.08 18.87 -0.07
CA ASN A 268 10.99 19.89 0.99
C ASN A 268 11.35 19.44 2.42
N PHE A 269 11.88 18.24 2.61
CA PHE A 269 12.37 17.82 3.93
C PHE A 269 13.76 17.21 3.81
N SER A 270 14.78 18.06 3.94
CA SER A 270 16.05 17.63 4.54
C SER A 270 15.79 17.50 6.04
N PRO A 271 15.69 16.29 6.62
CA PRO A 271 15.56 16.20 8.06
C PRO A 271 16.96 16.40 8.63
N HIS A 272 17.27 17.61 9.06
CA HIS A 272 18.34 17.78 10.04
C HIS A 272 17.86 17.09 11.32
N GLY A 273 18.22 15.81 11.46
CA GLY A 273 17.77 14.90 12.51
C GLY A 273 17.08 13.67 11.91
N SER A 274 17.81 12.57 11.74
CA SER A 274 17.19 11.26 11.51
C SER A 274 16.31 10.92 12.72
N THR A 275 15.04 10.60 12.45
CA THR A 275 14.10 10.15 13.51
C THR A 275 14.61 8.85 14.10
N LEU A 276 14.63 8.76 15.43
CA LEU A 276 15.11 7.59 16.16
C LEU A 276 14.13 6.40 15.99
N TRP A 277 12.84 6.71 16.01
CA TRP A 277 11.76 5.73 16.01
C TRP A 277 11.22 5.44 14.61
N ASN A 278 10.68 4.22 14.45
CA ASN A 278 10.08 3.72 13.22
C ASN A 278 10.97 3.96 11.99
N ASN A 279 12.27 3.71 12.13
CA ASN A 279 13.29 3.97 11.12
C ASN A 279 13.73 2.65 10.45
N ARG A 280 14.05 2.70 9.14
CA ARG A 280 14.54 1.52 8.39
C ARG A 280 15.97 1.13 8.75
N VAL A 281 16.78 2.11 9.12
CA VAL A 281 18.21 1.95 9.41
C VAL A 281 18.43 1.59 10.87
N ILE A 282 17.67 2.21 11.78
CA ILE A 282 17.80 1.99 13.22
C ILE A 282 16.89 0.83 13.64
N ILE A 283 17.46 -0.38 13.64
CA ILE A 283 16.77 -1.64 13.92
C ILE A 283 17.45 -2.43 15.05
N ILE A 284 16.66 -3.06 15.91
CA ILE A 284 17.12 -4.09 16.85
C ILE A 284 16.49 -5.41 16.45
N ASN A 285 17.29 -6.47 16.31
CA ASN A 285 16.82 -7.79 15.86
C ASN A 285 16.01 -7.74 14.55
N ARG A 286 16.45 -6.91 13.59
CA ARG A 286 15.79 -6.69 12.28
C ARG A 286 14.37 -6.11 12.36
N LYS A 287 13.99 -5.50 13.48
CA LYS A 287 12.70 -4.82 13.65
C LYS A 287 12.92 -3.34 13.96
N SER A 288 12.07 -2.50 13.40
CA SER A 288 12.01 -1.08 13.75
C SER A 288 11.52 -0.90 15.18
N LEU A 289 11.99 0.15 15.84
CA LEU A 289 11.71 0.43 17.25
C LEU A 289 10.68 1.54 17.38
N PHE A 290 9.77 1.38 18.34
CA PHE A 290 8.96 2.46 18.86
C PHE A 290 8.72 2.22 20.34
N ARG A 291 9.09 3.19 21.18
CA ARG A 291 8.79 3.19 22.62
C ARG A 291 7.92 4.40 22.95
N SER A 292 6.71 4.14 23.42
CA SER A 292 5.77 5.17 23.89
C SER A 292 6.40 6.03 24.99
N ASP A 293 7.04 5.40 25.98
CA ASP A 293 7.53 6.09 27.18
C ASP A 293 8.62 7.14 26.88
N TRP A 294 9.40 6.93 25.81
CA TRP A 294 10.46 7.85 25.39
C TRP A 294 9.93 8.91 24.42
N HIS A 295 8.99 8.51 23.56
CA HIS A 295 8.28 9.43 22.69
C HIS A 295 7.50 10.47 23.50
N GLU A 296 6.83 10.06 24.58
CA GLU A 296 6.12 10.96 25.50
C GLU A 296 7.06 11.91 26.25
N LYS A 297 8.31 11.52 26.47
CA LYS A 297 9.36 12.35 27.06
C LYS A 297 10.06 13.28 26.06
N GLY A 298 9.60 13.32 24.81
CA GLY A 298 10.11 14.22 23.78
C GLY A 298 11.41 13.79 23.09
N ILE A 299 11.86 12.55 23.29
CA ILE A 299 13.05 12.01 22.59
C ILE A 299 12.60 11.50 21.22
N LEU A 300 12.86 12.24 20.14
CA LEU A 300 12.33 11.95 18.80
C LEU A 300 13.43 11.72 17.75
N PHE A 301 14.54 12.42 17.88
CA PHE A 301 15.66 12.41 16.94
C PHE A 301 16.88 11.72 17.54
N VAL A 302 17.77 11.22 16.67
CA VAL A 302 19.07 10.68 17.11
C VAL A 302 19.88 11.75 17.85
N ASN A 303 19.76 13.01 17.43
CA ASN A 303 20.42 14.14 18.09
C ASN A 303 19.92 14.38 19.51
N ASP A 304 18.68 13.98 19.86
CA ASP A 304 18.17 14.12 21.24
C ASP A 304 18.87 13.16 22.22
N LEU A 305 19.65 12.19 21.70
CA LEU A 305 20.50 11.30 22.49
C LEU A 305 21.92 11.87 22.72
N LEU A 306 22.27 12.96 22.03
CA LEU A 306 23.60 13.58 22.05
C LEU A 306 23.51 14.91 22.81
N ASP A 307 24.30 15.07 23.88
CA ASP A 307 24.47 16.37 24.53
C ASP A 307 25.56 17.19 23.81
N CYS A 308 25.54 18.52 24.00
CA CYS A 308 26.38 19.52 23.32
C CYS A 308 27.90 19.32 23.43
N ASN A 309 28.36 18.38 24.26
CA ASN A 309 29.73 17.93 24.36
C ASN A 309 29.73 16.45 24.04
N ASP A 310 30.14 16.09 22.81
CA ASP A 310 30.36 14.79 22.13
C ASP A 310 30.58 13.51 22.98
N THR A 311 29.80 13.36 24.04
CA THR A 311 29.84 12.34 25.08
C THR A 311 28.40 11.99 25.41
N THR A 312 28.04 10.77 25.03
CA THR A 312 26.70 10.20 25.16
C THR A 312 26.25 10.10 26.62
N VAL A 313 25.48 11.05 27.16
CA VAL A 313 24.65 10.82 28.36
C VAL A 313 23.45 11.79 28.47
N ARG A 314 22.27 11.38 28.02
CA ARG A 314 20.98 11.67 28.70
C ARG A 314 20.26 10.43 29.22
N VAL A 315 20.88 9.27 29.06
CA VAL A 315 20.29 7.96 29.37
C VAL A 315 20.61 7.50 30.82
N GLN A 316 21.60 8.10 31.50
CA GLN A 316 22.02 7.64 32.84
C GLN A 316 21.01 7.91 33.96
N GLN A 317 20.11 8.90 33.84
CA GLN A 317 19.10 9.14 34.89
C GLN A 317 17.87 8.22 34.79
N GLN A 318 17.75 7.37 33.76
CA GLN A 318 16.55 6.53 33.59
C GLN A 318 16.84 5.05 33.27
N THR A 319 18.09 4.61 33.22
CA THR A 319 18.46 3.20 33.08
C THR A 319 18.54 2.49 34.43
N ALA A 320 17.39 2.13 34.99
CA ALA A 320 17.32 1.03 35.96
C ALA A 320 17.04 -0.33 35.28
N ALA A 321 17.00 -0.41 33.94
CA ALA A 321 16.58 -1.62 33.23
C ALA A 321 17.31 -1.93 31.91
N MET A 322 18.59 -1.56 31.76
CA MET A 322 19.37 -1.94 30.56
C MET A 322 20.79 -2.38 30.94
N HIS A 323 21.13 -3.63 30.60
CA HIS A 323 22.46 -4.21 30.84
C HIS A 323 23.52 -3.47 30.02
N VAL A 324 24.30 -2.63 30.69
CA VAL A 324 25.42 -1.80 30.20
C VAL A 324 26.43 -2.60 29.36
N ASN A 325 26.55 -3.91 29.61
CA ASN A 325 27.47 -4.81 28.92
C ASN A 325 27.16 -5.02 27.43
N ASP A 326 25.90 -4.88 27.00
CA ASP A 326 25.54 -5.10 25.60
C ASP A 326 25.84 -3.89 24.71
N LEU A 327 25.79 -2.69 25.29
CA LEU A 327 26.17 -1.43 24.64
C LEU A 327 27.69 -1.34 24.39
N LEU A 328 28.50 -1.78 25.37
CA LEU A 328 29.95 -1.87 25.23
C LEU A 328 30.38 -2.91 24.18
N LYS A 329 29.66 -4.04 24.10
CA LYS A 329 29.87 -5.05 23.04
C LYS A 329 29.53 -4.50 21.65
N TRP A 330 28.46 -3.69 21.54
CA TRP A 330 28.06 -3.07 20.27
C TRP A 330 29.12 -2.09 19.76
N ASN A 331 29.65 -1.22 20.64
CA ASN A 331 30.66 -0.23 20.26
C ASN A 331 31.97 -0.89 19.78
N LYS A 332 32.42 -1.96 20.48
CA LYS A 332 33.58 -2.75 20.05
C LYS A 332 33.38 -3.43 18.69
N ARG A 333 32.17 -3.93 18.42
CA ARG A 333 31.85 -4.58 17.13
C ARG A 333 31.81 -3.59 15.97
N MET A 334 31.24 -2.41 16.18
CA MET A 334 31.22 -1.36 15.16
C MET A 334 32.62 -0.82 14.85
N ALA A 335 33.45 -0.60 15.88
CA ALA A 335 34.85 -0.19 15.70
C ALA A 335 35.66 -1.18 14.85
N ILE A 336 35.42 -2.50 15.02
CA ILE A 336 36.07 -3.54 14.20
C ILE A 336 35.63 -3.46 12.74
N VAL A 337 34.36 -3.20 12.45
CA VAL A 337 33.84 -3.07 11.07
C VAL A 337 34.41 -1.84 10.36
N TYR A 338 34.58 -0.73 11.08
CA TYR A 338 35.23 0.47 10.52
C TYR A 338 36.73 0.25 10.30
N ALA A 339 37.41 -0.41 11.23
CA ALA A 339 38.82 -0.75 11.08
C ALA A 339 39.06 -1.68 9.88
N THR A 340 38.22 -2.70 9.68
CA THR A 340 38.36 -3.60 8.52
C THR A 340 38.10 -2.88 7.20
N GLY A 341 37.13 -1.97 7.13
CA GLY A 341 36.87 -1.16 5.93
C GLY A 341 38.02 -0.21 5.55
N ILE A 342 38.69 0.37 6.55
CA ILE A 342 39.86 1.24 6.32
C ILE A 342 41.06 0.40 5.86
N TRP A 343 41.31 -0.75 6.52
CA TRP A 343 42.41 -1.64 6.15
C TRP A 343 42.24 -2.30 4.78
N THR A 344 41.01 -2.60 4.35
CA THR A 344 40.76 -3.08 2.97
C THR A 344 41.00 -1.99 1.94
N MET A 345 40.59 -0.74 2.19
CA MET A 345 40.89 0.38 1.28
C MET A 345 42.40 0.64 1.16
N VAL A 346 43.11 0.67 2.29
CA VAL A 346 44.57 0.89 2.32
C VAL A 346 45.29 -0.30 1.66
N GLY A 347 44.85 -1.53 1.92
CA GLY A 347 45.37 -2.74 1.29
C GLY A 347 45.15 -2.77 -0.22
N SER A 348 43.96 -2.38 -0.70
CA SER A 348 43.67 -2.26 -2.14
C SER A 348 44.53 -1.19 -2.80
N TYR A 349 44.73 -0.03 -2.16
CA TYR A 349 45.59 1.03 -2.68
C TYR A 349 47.07 0.63 -2.70
N ALA A 350 47.57 -0.01 -1.64
CA ALA A 350 48.94 -0.50 -1.56
C ALA A 350 49.20 -1.61 -2.57
N PHE A 351 48.25 -2.54 -2.75
CA PHE A 351 48.29 -3.56 -3.80
C PHE A 351 48.34 -2.91 -5.18
N TYR A 352 47.47 -1.95 -5.47
CA TYR A 352 47.46 -1.21 -6.75
C TYR A 352 48.79 -0.50 -7.05
N LYS A 353 49.44 0.04 -6.01
CA LYS A 353 50.72 0.74 -6.13
C LYS A 353 51.91 -0.21 -6.30
N TYR A 354 51.87 -1.42 -5.72
CA TYR A 354 52.96 -2.39 -5.78
C TYR A 354 52.89 -3.37 -6.95
N THR A 355 51.71 -3.63 -7.54
CA THR A 355 51.56 -4.58 -8.66
C THR A 355 51.76 -3.97 -10.04
N GLY A 356 52.14 -2.69 -10.14
CA GLY A 356 52.76 -2.06 -11.31
C GLY A 356 52.23 -2.50 -12.68
N ARG A 357 50.93 -2.25 -12.97
CA ARG A 357 50.37 -2.54 -14.30
C ARG A 357 49.41 -1.45 -14.77
N LEU A 358 49.95 -0.53 -15.56
CA LEU A 358 49.43 -0.11 -16.86
C LEU A 358 50.47 0.81 -17.51
N GLU A 359 51.30 0.24 -18.38
CA GLU A 359 51.81 0.98 -19.53
C GLU A 359 50.61 1.23 -20.43
N ASP A 360 50.19 2.49 -20.52
CA ASP A 360 49.17 2.90 -21.49
C ASP A 360 49.78 2.84 -22.90
N LEU A 361 49.40 1.81 -23.67
CA LEU A 361 49.57 1.86 -25.12
C LEU A 361 48.64 2.98 -25.67
N PRO A 362 49.14 3.91 -26.49
CA PRO A 362 48.33 5.02 -26.98
C PRO A 362 47.28 4.52 -27.96
N VAL A 363 46.01 4.54 -27.54
CA VAL A 363 44.87 4.35 -28.41
C VAL A 363 44.70 5.61 -29.28
N LYS A 364 44.70 5.44 -30.61
CA LYS A 364 44.35 6.50 -31.57
C LYS A 364 42.97 7.05 -31.23
N LYS A 365 42.88 8.36 -30.98
CA LYS A 365 41.62 9.09 -30.86
C LYS A 365 41.03 9.26 -32.27
N GLU A 366 39.92 8.60 -32.55
CA GLU A 366 39.02 9.03 -33.61
C GLU A 366 38.17 10.18 -33.06
N GLU A 367 38.25 11.34 -33.71
CA GLU A 367 37.40 12.49 -33.44
C GLU A 367 36.00 12.22 -34.02
N VAL A 368 35.02 12.05 -33.12
CA VAL A 368 33.60 12.11 -33.47
C VAL A 368 33.15 13.56 -33.23
N PRO A 369 32.53 14.25 -34.21
CA PRO A 369 32.07 15.62 -34.00
C PRO A 369 30.94 15.65 -32.96
N LEU A 370 31.05 16.54 -31.96
CA LEU A 370 29.96 16.83 -31.03
C LEU A 370 28.94 17.78 -31.69
N PRO A 371 27.63 17.56 -31.50
CA PRO A 371 26.62 18.54 -31.88
C PRO A 371 26.68 19.77 -30.95
N GLU A 372 26.67 20.94 -31.57
CA GLU A 372 26.58 22.26 -30.94
C GLU A 372 25.22 22.45 -30.26
N ASP A 373 25.14 22.22 -28.95
CA ASP A 373 24.28 23.00 -28.02
C ASP A 373 24.24 22.36 -26.62
N THR A 374 25.27 22.60 -25.79
CA THR A 374 25.12 22.59 -24.32
C THR A 374 26.05 23.62 -23.69
N THR A 375 25.50 24.63 -23.02
CA THR A 375 26.29 25.64 -22.31
C THR A 375 26.81 25.02 -21.01
N GLN A 376 28.10 24.66 -20.99
CA GLN A 376 28.78 24.17 -19.79
C GLN A 376 29.43 25.34 -19.06
N LEU A 377 29.12 25.52 -17.77
CA LEU A 377 29.83 26.46 -16.90
C LEU A 377 30.76 25.68 -15.98
N LEU A 378 32.05 25.98 -16.08
CA LEU A 378 33.12 25.30 -15.37
C LEU A 378 33.51 26.17 -14.15
N PHE A 379 33.12 25.73 -12.96
CA PHE A 379 33.56 26.36 -11.73
C PHE A 379 34.77 25.60 -11.18
N ILE A 380 35.90 26.31 -11.11
CA ILE A 380 37.13 25.81 -10.53
C ILE A 380 37.32 26.51 -9.20
N THR A 381 37.34 25.74 -8.11
CA THR A 381 37.91 26.16 -6.84
C THR A 381 39.17 25.34 -6.57
N GLU A 382 40.11 25.88 -5.80
CA GLU A 382 41.48 25.35 -5.63
C GLU A 382 41.57 23.88 -5.19
N HIS A 383 40.49 23.28 -4.68
CA HIS A 383 40.50 21.89 -4.19
C HIS A 383 39.52 20.93 -4.88
N SER A 384 38.78 21.38 -5.90
CA SER A 384 37.96 20.46 -6.73
C SER A 384 37.51 21.08 -8.04
N LYS A 385 37.57 20.30 -9.13
CA LYS A 385 36.86 20.60 -10.39
C LYS A 385 35.49 19.94 -10.35
N ALA A 386 34.43 20.74 -10.31
CA ALA A 386 33.06 20.28 -10.52
C ALA A 386 32.57 20.76 -11.89
N VAL A 387 32.17 19.83 -12.75
CA VAL A 387 31.55 20.15 -14.04
C VAL A 387 30.04 20.10 -13.84
N LEU A 388 29.40 21.28 -13.82
CA LEU A 388 27.94 21.41 -13.81
C LEU A 388 27.45 21.44 -15.26
N VAL A 389 26.87 20.33 -15.71
CA VAL A 389 26.16 20.27 -16.99
C VAL A 389 24.71 20.68 -16.76
N TYR A 390 24.35 21.91 -17.13
CA TYR A 390 22.95 22.31 -17.19
C TYR A 390 22.34 21.75 -18.48
N GLN A 391 21.36 20.86 -18.33
CA GLN A 391 20.49 20.49 -19.44
C GLN A 391 19.36 21.51 -19.48
N LYS A 392 19.35 22.35 -20.52
CA LYS A 392 18.28 23.33 -20.77
C LYS A 392 16.94 22.59 -20.72
N ASP A 393 15.97 23.11 -19.96
CA ASP A 393 14.62 22.57 -19.75
C ASP A 393 14.46 21.34 -18.83
N PHE A 394 15.47 21.03 -17.99
CA PHE A 394 15.30 20.02 -16.93
C PHE A 394 14.40 20.52 -15.80
N VAL A 395 13.10 20.21 -15.90
CA VAL A 395 12.15 20.37 -14.79
C VAL A 395 12.20 19.13 -13.88
N PRO A 396 12.65 19.24 -12.61
CA PRO A 396 12.75 18.10 -11.70
C PRO A 396 11.39 17.44 -11.47
N TYR A 397 11.43 16.13 -11.16
CA TYR A 397 10.26 15.24 -11.11
C TYR A 397 9.11 15.75 -10.23
N THR A 398 9.42 16.55 -9.21
CA THR A 398 8.44 17.14 -8.29
C THR A 398 7.67 18.32 -8.83
N THR A 399 8.28 19.15 -9.67
CA THR A 399 7.55 20.21 -10.37
C THR A 399 6.49 19.63 -11.31
N ARG A 400 6.69 18.41 -11.82
CA ARG A 400 5.68 17.69 -12.63
C ARG A 400 4.52 17.16 -11.79
N ILE A 401 4.81 16.66 -10.59
CA ILE A 401 3.78 16.22 -9.64
C ILE A 401 3.00 17.45 -9.13
N TYR A 402 3.68 18.56 -8.86
CA TYR A 402 3.05 19.83 -8.49
C TYR A 402 2.15 20.36 -9.62
N ASN A 403 2.65 20.44 -10.85
CA ASN A 403 1.86 20.93 -12.00
C ASN A 403 0.67 20.01 -12.33
N PHE A 404 0.82 18.70 -12.15
CA PHE A 404 -0.27 17.74 -12.30
C PHE A 404 -1.30 17.86 -11.17
N ILE A 405 -0.90 18.19 -9.93
CA ILE A 405 -1.84 18.40 -8.82
C ILE A 405 -2.51 19.78 -8.93
N SER A 406 -1.79 20.80 -9.39
CA SER A 406 -2.32 22.17 -9.55
C SER A 406 -3.29 22.29 -10.72
N SER A 407 -3.11 21.50 -11.79
CA SER A 407 -4.03 21.47 -12.93
C SER A 407 -5.44 20.96 -12.60
N PHE A 408 -5.61 20.23 -11.49
CA PHE A 408 -6.94 19.82 -10.99
C PHE A 408 -7.55 20.79 -9.98
N ASN A 409 -6.79 21.79 -9.50
CA ASN A 409 -7.27 22.78 -8.54
C ASN A 409 -7.70 24.11 -9.19
N ASN A 410 -7.31 24.38 -10.44
CA ASN A 410 -7.73 25.57 -11.18
C ASN A 410 -8.57 25.20 -12.41
N PRO A 411 -9.91 25.34 -12.36
CA PRO A 411 -10.74 25.27 -13.55
C PRO A 411 -10.63 26.60 -14.28
N GLY A 412 -9.81 26.64 -15.34
CA GLY A 412 -9.80 27.75 -16.28
C GLY A 412 -8.44 28.40 -16.45
N ARG A 413 -7.76 28.03 -17.54
CA ARG A 413 -7.06 28.93 -18.47
C ARG A 413 -6.45 28.04 -19.55
N ASP A 414 -7.28 27.75 -20.55
CA ASP A 414 -6.82 27.46 -21.90
C ASP A 414 -6.58 28.81 -22.57
N GLU A 415 -5.32 29.13 -22.85
CA GLU A 415 -4.87 29.92 -24.00
C GLU A 415 -3.58 29.30 -24.53
#